data_AF-A0A934GFX9-F1
#
_entry.id   AF-A0A934GFX9-F1
#
_cell.length_a   1.000
_cell.length_b   1.000
_cell.length_c   1.000
_cell.angle_alpha   90.00
_cell.angle_beta   90.00
_cell.angle_gamma   90.00
#
_symmetry.space_group_name_H-M   'P 1'
#
loop_
_entity.id
_entity.type
_entity.pdbx_description
1 polymer ?
#
loop_
_entity_poly.entity_id
_entity_poly.type
_entity_poly.pdbx_seq_one_letter_code
_entity_poly.pdbx_strand_id
1 'polypeptide(L)'
;MSYTSTEKKRIRKSFAKRAAVLNVPFLLATQLDSFTAFLQAAVPPEKRKNEGLQAAFTSIFPIESHSKNARLEFVSFALGEPPFDVKECQQRGLTFASPLRAKVRLTIMDKEASKPTIKEVKEQEVYMGEIPLMTTTGSFVINGTERVIVSQLHRSPGVFFEHDRDKTHSSGKLLFSARIIPYRGSWLDFEFDPKDYLYFRVDRRRKMPVTILLKAIGLTPEQVLKEFFAFDTFHFSKKGVQFELVPERLRGETSKFDILDKHDKVIVPKDKRITVKYIRDMEAAGIKKIAVPDDFLLGRVLAHNVIDTSTGEILANANDEITETVLAKLKEAEAASIHTIYTNDLDQGPYISQTLRIDETADQFAARVAIYRMMRPGEPPTEEAVESLFNGLFYSEERYDLSAVGRMKFNRRVGRSELTGAVTLSNEDILAVIRILVELRNGRGEIDDIDHLGNRRVRSVGELAENQFRAGLVRVERAGFEVRDVHPTHYGRVCPIETPEGPNIGLINSLALFARTNHYGFMETPYRKVENGKVTDQIDFLSAIEEGHFVIAQANADLDKGKLKEGLVSCRNRNEFMLATPDRVEYMDVAPSQIVSVAASLIP
;
A
#
# COMPACT_ATOMS: atom_id res chain seq x y z
N MET A 1 42.71 -26.89 -4.29
CA MET A 1 41.53 -27.61 -3.74
C MET A 1 41.76 -29.10 -3.96
N SER A 2 41.48 -29.94 -2.96
CA SER A 2 41.50 -31.39 -3.14
C SER A 2 40.19 -31.83 -3.78
N TYR A 3 40.24 -32.53 -4.92
CA TYR A 3 39.06 -33.10 -5.57
C TYR A 3 38.45 -34.23 -4.72
N THR A 4 37.12 -34.31 -4.72
CA THR A 4 36.37 -35.44 -4.16
C THR A 4 36.57 -36.72 -4.99
N SER A 5 36.23 -37.88 -4.42
CA SER A 5 36.37 -39.18 -5.10
C SER A 5 35.61 -39.26 -6.43
N THR A 6 34.44 -38.61 -6.52
CA THR A 6 33.62 -38.55 -7.73
C THR A 6 34.18 -37.57 -8.76
N GLU A 7 34.68 -36.40 -8.35
CA GLU A 7 35.30 -35.42 -9.26
C GLU A 7 36.58 -35.96 -9.90
N LYS A 8 37.37 -36.74 -9.15
CA LYS A 8 38.58 -37.39 -9.67
C LYS A 8 38.29 -38.32 -10.85
N LYS A 9 37.09 -38.91 -10.94
CA LYS A 9 36.71 -39.77 -12.06
C LYS A 9 36.50 -38.99 -13.37
N ARG A 10 36.04 -37.73 -13.30
CA ARG A 10 35.79 -36.90 -14.48
C ARG A 10 35.90 -35.42 -14.13
N ILE A 11 37.03 -34.81 -14.48
CA ILE A 11 37.29 -33.39 -14.26
C ILE A 11 36.74 -32.58 -15.43
N ARG A 12 35.80 -31.67 -15.18
CA ARG A 12 35.34 -30.68 -16.16
C ARG A 12 36.30 -29.49 -16.17
N LYS A 13 36.93 -29.20 -17.32
CA LYS A 13 37.76 -28.01 -17.49
C LYS A 13 36.89 -26.75 -17.43
N SER A 14 37.21 -25.82 -16.52
CA SER A 14 36.54 -24.52 -16.41
C SER A 14 37.34 -23.44 -17.13
N PHE A 15 36.66 -22.57 -17.87
CA PHE A 15 37.24 -21.38 -18.52
C PHE A 15 36.95 -20.09 -17.73
N ALA A 16 36.32 -20.21 -16.55
CA ALA A 16 36.01 -19.06 -15.72
C ALA A 16 37.30 -18.37 -15.26
N LYS A 17 37.41 -17.06 -15.53
CA LYS A 17 38.53 -16.22 -15.09
C LYS A 17 38.34 -15.64 -13.69
N ARG A 18 37.10 -15.63 -13.20
CA ARG A 18 36.73 -15.10 -11.87
C ARG A 18 36.49 -16.24 -10.89
N ALA A 19 36.90 -16.03 -9.65
CA ALA A 19 36.62 -16.96 -8.56
C ALA A 19 35.13 -16.89 -8.18
N ALA A 20 34.54 -18.03 -7.83
CA ALA A 20 33.22 -18.08 -7.23
C ALA A 20 33.30 -17.57 -5.79
N VAL A 21 32.59 -16.49 -5.49
CA VAL A 21 32.56 -15.88 -4.14
C VAL A 21 31.46 -16.52 -3.28
N LEU A 22 30.36 -16.92 -3.91
CA LEU A 22 29.22 -17.58 -3.27
C LEU A 22 28.88 -18.87 -4.02
N ASN A 23 28.67 -19.95 -3.27
CA ASN A 23 28.19 -21.21 -3.85
C ASN A 23 26.71 -21.11 -4.22
N VAL A 24 26.31 -21.83 -5.27
CA VAL A 24 24.90 -21.91 -5.67
C VAL A 24 24.08 -22.47 -4.49
N PRO A 25 23.01 -21.78 -4.07
CA PRO A 25 22.19 -22.22 -2.95
C PRO A 25 21.38 -23.48 -3.30
N PHE A 26 20.82 -24.12 -2.27
CA PHE A 26 19.93 -25.25 -2.49
C PHE A 26 18.63 -24.79 -3.17
N LEU A 27 18.43 -25.20 -4.42
CA LEU A 27 17.41 -24.65 -5.31
C LEU A 27 15.96 -24.89 -4.85
N LEU A 28 15.73 -25.89 -3.99
CA LEU A 28 14.41 -26.24 -3.47
C LEU A 28 14.12 -25.65 -2.09
N ALA A 29 15.08 -24.90 -1.50
CA ALA A 29 14.98 -24.36 -0.14
C ALA A 29 13.68 -23.59 0.08
N THR A 30 13.33 -22.68 -0.83
CA THR A 30 12.11 -21.85 -0.72
C THR A 30 10.83 -22.68 -0.53
N GLN A 31 10.69 -23.81 -1.22
CA GLN A 31 9.51 -24.66 -1.11
C GLN A 31 9.52 -25.47 0.20
N LEU A 32 10.65 -26.12 0.50
CA LEU A 32 10.79 -26.96 1.70
C LEU A 32 10.68 -26.12 2.99
N ASP A 33 11.39 -25.00 3.06
CA ASP A 33 11.43 -24.14 4.23
C ASP A 33 10.06 -23.51 4.49
N SER A 34 9.37 -23.05 3.44
CA SER A 34 8.03 -22.49 3.56
C SER A 34 7.01 -23.51 4.08
N PHE A 35 7.03 -24.74 3.56
CA PHE A 35 6.10 -25.78 4.00
C PHE A 35 6.43 -26.29 5.40
N THR A 36 7.71 -26.35 5.75
CA THR A 36 8.18 -26.70 7.11
C THR A 36 7.72 -25.67 8.14
N ALA A 37 7.85 -24.37 7.83
CA ALA A 37 7.35 -23.29 8.66
C ALA A 37 5.81 -23.31 8.80
N PHE A 38 5.10 -23.72 7.74
CA PHE A 38 3.64 -23.88 7.80
C PHE A 38 3.20 -24.98 8.78
N LEU A 39 3.82 -26.17 8.70
CA LEU A 39 3.44 -27.32 9.53
C LEU A 39 3.98 -27.27 10.96
N GLN A 40 5.22 -26.80 11.14
CA GLN A 40 5.98 -26.89 12.40
C GLN A 40 5.93 -28.30 13.04
N ALA A 41 5.92 -29.35 12.20
CA ALA A 41 5.64 -30.73 12.62
C ALA A 41 6.63 -31.25 13.67
N ALA A 42 7.92 -30.90 13.54
CA ALA A 42 8.99 -31.31 14.44
C ALA A 42 9.15 -30.38 15.66
N VAL A 43 8.34 -29.33 15.79
CA VAL A 43 8.44 -28.35 16.88
C VAL A 43 7.42 -28.71 17.97
N PRO A 44 7.87 -28.89 19.24
CA PRO A 44 6.97 -29.11 20.37
C PRO A 44 5.93 -27.98 20.47
N PRO A 45 4.66 -28.28 20.83
CA PRO A 45 3.57 -27.30 20.84
C PRO A 45 3.90 -25.97 21.56
N GLU A 46 4.59 -26.04 22.70
CA GLU A 46 4.97 -24.88 23.52
C GLU A 46 6.01 -23.96 22.86
N LYS A 47 6.78 -24.47 21.89
CA LYS A 47 7.84 -23.74 21.20
C LYS A 47 7.44 -23.31 19.79
N ARG A 48 6.21 -23.62 19.35
CA ARG A 48 5.73 -23.23 18.02
C ARG A 48 5.61 -21.73 17.94
N LYS A 49 6.13 -21.17 16.86
CA LYS A 49 5.94 -19.76 16.53
C LYS A 49 4.50 -19.56 16.06
N ASN A 50 3.98 -18.35 16.21
CA ASN A 50 2.65 -18.01 15.72
C ASN A 50 2.68 -17.77 14.19
N GLU A 51 2.93 -18.84 13.43
CA GLU A 51 3.00 -18.89 11.97
C GLU A 51 2.34 -20.18 11.43
N GLY A 52 1.85 -20.17 10.20
CA GLY A 52 1.28 -21.36 9.56
C GLY A 52 0.01 -21.87 10.25
N LEU A 53 -0.08 -23.18 10.50
CA LEU A 53 -1.22 -23.79 11.19
C LEU A 53 -1.47 -23.17 12.57
N GLN A 54 -0.40 -22.87 13.31
CA GLN A 54 -0.51 -22.25 14.63
C GLN A 54 -1.20 -20.88 14.53
N ALA A 55 -0.75 -20.02 13.60
CA ALA A 55 -1.35 -18.71 13.37
C ALA A 55 -2.81 -18.82 12.92
N ALA A 56 -3.12 -19.77 12.03
CA ALA A 56 -4.49 -19.97 11.56
C ALA A 56 -5.44 -20.34 12.72
N PHE A 57 -5.04 -21.27 13.58
CA PHE A 57 -5.83 -21.62 14.77
C PHE A 57 -5.95 -20.45 15.76
N THR A 58 -4.83 -19.84 16.15
CA THR A 58 -4.83 -18.72 17.10
C THR A 58 -5.62 -17.51 16.61
N SER A 59 -5.74 -17.31 15.28
CA SER A 59 -6.50 -16.19 14.73
C SER A 59 -8.02 -16.33 14.82
N ILE A 60 -8.52 -17.55 14.96
CA ILE A 60 -9.97 -17.84 14.96
C ILE A 60 -10.45 -18.20 16.36
N PHE A 61 -9.58 -18.81 17.16
CA PHE A 61 -9.88 -19.14 18.54
C PHE A 61 -9.38 -18.02 19.47
N PRO A 62 -10.13 -17.68 20.53
CA PRO A 62 -11.31 -18.39 21.02
C PRO A 62 -12.60 -18.05 20.25
N ILE A 63 -13.44 -19.07 20.03
CA ILE A 63 -14.77 -18.89 19.47
C ILE A 63 -15.76 -18.78 20.63
N GLU A 64 -16.45 -17.64 20.72
CA GLU A 64 -17.47 -17.41 21.74
C GLU A 64 -18.88 -17.55 21.13
N SER A 65 -19.78 -18.20 21.86
CA SER A 65 -21.20 -18.22 21.47
C SER A 65 -21.79 -16.81 21.54
N HIS A 66 -22.81 -16.52 20.72
CA HIS A 66 -23.51 -15.23 20.72
C HIS A 66 -23.99 -14.79 22.12
N SER A 67 -24.39 -15.76 22.95
CA SER A 67 -24.85 -15.54 24.32
C SER A 67 -23.73 -15.43 25.37
N LYS A 68 -22.46 -15.55 24.95
CA LYS A 68 -21.25 -15.61 25.80
C LYS A 68 -21.25 -16.70 26.90
N ASN A 69 -22.18 -17.65 26.81
CA ASN A 69 -22.33 -18.74 27.78
C ASN A 69 -21.41 -19.94 27.51
N ALA A 70 -20.69 -19.92 26.38
CA ALA A 70 -19.78 -20.98 25.97
C ALA A 70 -18.64 -20.37 25.18
N ARG A 71 -17.42 -20.85 25.45
CA ARG A 71 -16.17 -20.42 24.83
C ARG A 71 -15.39 -21.67 24.43
N LEU A 72 -15.04 -21.77 23.15
CA LEU A 72 -14.19 -22.82 22.62
C LEU A 72 -12.80 -22.25 22.39
N GLU A 73 -11.79 -22.86 23.01
CA GLU A 73 -10.40 -22.43 22.97
C GLU A 73 -9.55 -23.48 22.25
N PHE A 74 -8.58 -23.02 21.48
CA PHE A 74 -7.56 -23.87 20.88
C PHE A 74 -6.41 -24.07 21.86
N VAL A 75 -6.01 -25.33 22.10
CA VAL A 75 -4.89 -25.67 23.00
C VAL A 75 -3.64 -26.01 22.19
N SER A 76 -3.74 -26.97 21.27
CA SER A 76 -2.63 -27.43 20.44
C SER A 76 -3.11 -28.25 19.25
N PHE A 77 -2.27 -28.49 18.26
CA PHE A 77 -2.54 -29.47 17.20
C PHE A 77 -1.46 -30.54 17.11
N ALA A 78 -1.83 -31.73 16.62
CA ALA A 78 -0.94 -32.83 16.33
C ALA A 78 -1.18 -33.32 14.89
N LEU A 79 -0.09 -33.65 14.21
CA LEU A 79 -0.11 -34.34 12.93
C LEU A 79 0.17 -35.82 13.20
N GLY A 80 -0.73 -36.70 12.79
CA GLY A 80 -0.52 -38.14 12.91
C GLY A 80 0.43 -38.67 11.85
N GLU A 81 0.82 -39.93 11.97
CA GLU A 81 1.63 -40.56 10.95
C GLU A 81 0.78 -40.80 9.68
N PRO A 82 1.35 -40.57 8.48
CA PRO A 82 0.66 -40.92 7.25
C PRO A 82 0.45 -42.44 7.18
N PRO A 83 -0.74 -42.91 6.78
CA PRO A 83 -1.06 -44.34 6.76
C PRO A 83 -0.25 -45.13 5.71
N PHE A 84 0.27 -44.44 4.69
CA PHE A 84 1.04 -45.01 3.59
C PHE A 84 2.23 -44.13 3.26
N ASP A 85 3.31 -44.73 2.76
CA ASP A 85 4.45 -43.96 2.26
C ASP A 85 4.20 -43.39 0.85
N VAL A 86 5.14 -42.58 0.36
CA VAL A 86 5.06 -41.92 -0.95
C VAL A 86 4.87 -42.93 -2.10
N LYS A 87 5.59 -44.06 -2.08
CA LYS A 87 5.55 -45.06 -3.16
C LYS A 87 4.24 -45.83 -3.14
N GLU A 88 3.75 -46.17 -1.97
CA GLU A 88 2.45 -46.81 -1.80
C GLU A 88 1.33 -45.91 -2.27
N CYS A 89 1.35 -44.62 -1.92
CA CYS A 89 0.37 -43.65 -2.42
C CYS A 89 0.38 -43.55 -3.95
N GLN A 90 1.56 -43.54 -4.57
CA GLN A 90 1.71 -43.53 -6.04
C GLN A 90 1.10 -44.78 -6.70
N GLN A 91 1.42 -45.96 -6.18
CA GLN A 91 0.93 -47.23 -6.75
C GLN A 91 -0.58 -47.41 -6.55
N ARG A 92 -1.11 -46.97 -5.42
CA ARG A 92 -2.53 -47.14 -5.06
C ARG A 92 -3.44 -46.01 -5.55
N GLY A 93 -2.88 -44.95 -6.14
CA GLY A 93 -3.68 -43.79 -6.54
C GLY A 93 -4.19 -42.95 -5.36
N LEU A 94 -3.50 -42.97 -4.22
CA LEU A 94 -3.90 -42.25 -2.99
C LEU A 94 -3.15 -40.92 -2.84
N THR A 95 -3.66 -40.05 -1.98
CA THR A 95 -2.97 -38.81 -1.59
C THR A 95 -2.04 -39.08 -0.40
N PHE A 96 -0.79 -38.61 -0.47
CA PHE A 96 0.14 -38.69 0.66
C PHE A 96 -0.19 -37.58 1.66
N ALA A 97 -0.85 -37.93 2.76
CA ALA A 97 -1.36 -36.98 3.74
C ALA A 97 -1.25 -37.49 5.17
N SER A 98 -1.24 -36.56 6.12
CA SER A 98 -1.26 -36.82 7.55
C SER A 98 -2.59 -36.36 8.16
N PRO A 99 -3.22 -37.13 9.06
CA PRO A 99 -4.41 -36.70 9.78
C PRO A 99 -4.05 -35.55 10.75
N LEU A 100 -4.78 -34.44 10.67
CA LEU A 100 -4.66 -33.32 11.59
C LEU A 100 -5.66 -33.50 12.74
N ARG A 101 -5.17 -33.41 13.98
CA ARG A 101 -6.01 -33.40 15.18
C ARG A 101 -5.75 -32.12 15.97
N ALA A 102 -6.81 -31.43 16.36
CA ALA A 102 -6.74 -30.25 17.21
C ALA A 102 -7.28 -30.60 18.60
N LYS A 103 -6.49 -30.31 19.63
CA LYS A 103 -6.94 -30.34 21.02
C LYS A 103 -7.64 -29.01 21.32
N VAL A 104 -8.92 -29.08 21.61
CA VAL A 104 -9.76 -27.92 21.92
C VAL A 104 -10.33 -28.04 23.32
N ARG A 105 -10.55 -26.90 23.96
CA ARG A 105 -11.13 -26.77 25.30
C ARG A 105 -12.45 -26.02 25.20
N LEU A 106 -13.55 -26.66 25.53
CA LEU A 106 -14.86 -26.04 25.66
C LEU A 106 -15.11 -25.66 27.12
N THR A 107 -15.23 -24.37 27.37
CA THR A 107 -15.58 -23.78 28.67
C THR A 107 -17.03 -23.31 28.61
N ILE A 108 -17.88 -23.87 29.47
CA ILE A 108 -19.29 -23.48 29.61
C ILE A 108 -19.43 -22.61 30.85
N MET A 109 -19.99 -21.41 30.67
CA MET A 109 -20.25 -20.47 31.75
C MET A 109 -21.58 -20.80 32.44
N ASP A 110 -21.65 -20.53 33.74
CA ASP A 110 -22.88 -20.62 34.50
C ASP A 110 -23.82 -19.47 34.14
N LYS A 111 -25.06 -19.81 33.79
CA LYS A 111 -26.10 -18.86 33.40
C LYS A 111 -26.74 -18.17 34.60
N GLU A 112 -26.66 -18.78 35.79
CA GLU A 112 -27.33 -18.31 37.00
C GLU A 112 -26.42 -17.43 37.87
N ALA A 113 -25.11 -17.43 37.61
CA ALA A 113 -24.15 -16.62 38.33
C ALA A 113 -24.16 -15.16 37.82
N SER A 114 -24.20 -14.19 38.73
CA SER A 114 -24.13 -12.76 38.43
C SER A 114 -22.74 -12.30 37.93
N LYS A 115 -21.73 -13.18 38.02
CA LYS A 115 -20.37 -13.00 37.51
C LYS A 115 -20.04 -14.16 36.56
N PRO A 116 -19.20 -13.95 35.53
CA PRO A 116 -18.77 -15.01 34.61
C PRO A 116 -18.04 -16.11 35.39
N THR A 117 -18.78 -17.14 35.75
CA THR A 117 -18.32 -18.26 36.58
C THR A 117 -18.30 -19.50 35.71
N ILE A 118 -17.19 -20.22 35.71
CA ILE A 118 -17.03 -21.41 34.89
C ILE A 118 -17.84 -22.54 35.52
N LYS A 119 -18.78 -23.12 34.77
CA LYS A 119 -19.58 -24.28 35.20
C LYS A 119 -18.87 -25.58 34.87
N GLU A 120 -18.36 -25.70 33.65
CA GLU A 120 -17.80 -26.94 33.13
C GLU A 120 -16.68 -26.65 32.12
N VAL A 121 -15.62 -27.44 32.16
CA VAL A 121 -14.52 -27.40 31.19
C VAL A 121 -14.32 -28.81 30.62
N LYS A 122 -14.38 -28.94 29.29
CA LYS A 122 -14.11 -30.20 28.58
C LYS A 122 -12.98 -30.00 27.59
N GLU A 123 -11.94 -30.81 27.70
CA GLU A 123 -10.89 -30.90 26.68
C GLU A 123 -11.10 -32.15 25.83
N GLN A 124 -11.01 -32.00 24.51
CA GLN A 124 -11.10 -33.12 23.59
C GLN A 124 -10.20 -32.90 22.37
N GLU A 125 -9.65 -33.99 21.86
CA GLU A 125 -9.00 -34.01 20.55
C GLU A 125 -10.02 -34.27 19.46
N VAL A 126 -10.12 -33.33 18.53
CA VAL A 126 -11.04 -33.37 17.39
C VAL A 126 -10.23 -33.56 16.12
N TYR A 127 -10.70 -34.47 15.27
CA TYR A 127 -10.14 -34.68 13.94
C TYR A 127 -10.57 -33.55 12.99
N MET A 128 -9.61 -32.88 12.37
CA MET A 128 -9.80 -31.68 11.55
C MET A 128 -9.58 -31.94 10.05
N GLY A 129 -9.57 -33.22 9.63
CA GLY A 129 -9.26 -33.62 8.26
C GLY A 129 -7.80 -34.03 8.05
N GLU A 130 -7.41 -34.23 6.81
CA GLU A 130 -6.04 -34.60 6.43
C GLU A 130 -5.32 -33.45 5.74
N ILE A 131 -4.02 -33.32 5.99
CA ILE A 131 -3.14 -32.36 5.33
C ILE A 131 -2.19 -33.12 4.40
N PRO A 132 -2.21 -32.85 3.08
CA PRO A 132 -1.22 -33.40 2.15
C PRO A 132 0.19 -33.02 2.58
N LEU A 133 1.10 -33.99 2.59
CA LEU A 133 2.49 -33.80 2.99
C LEU A 133 3.38 -33.60 1.76
N MET A 134 4.42 -32.78 1.93
CA MET A 134 5.43 -32.54 0.92
C MET A 134 6.50 -33.64 0.96
N THR A 135 6.93 -34.10 -0.22
CA THR A 135 8.04 -35.04 -0.39
C THR A 135 9.39 -34.37 -0.16
N THR A 136 10.46 -35.15 -0.06
CA THR A 136 11.84 -34.63 0.08
C THR A 136 12.32 -33.82 -1.13
N THR A 137 11.63 -33.94 -2.27
CA THR A 137 11.93 -33.22 -3.51
C THR A 137 11.03 -31.99 -3.71
N GLY A 138 10.19 -31.63 -2.73
CA GLY A 138 9.31 -30.46 -2.82
C GLY A 138 8.03 -30.67 -3.65
N SER A 139 7.67 -31.91 -3.96
CA SER A 139 6.42 -32.29 -4.63
C SER A 139 5.37 -32.79 -3.64
N PHE A 140 4.13 -32.98 -4.12
CA PHE A 140 3.02 -33.56 -3.38
C PHE A 140 2.46 -34.74 -4.17
N VAL A 141 2.12 -35.84 -3.51
CA VAL A 141 1.39 -36.94 -4.17
C VAL A 141 -0.10 -36.73 -3.95
N ILE A 142 -0.82 -36.38 -5.01
CA ILE A 142 -2.28 -36.20 -5.01
C ILE A 142 -2.89 -37.24 -5.93
N ASN A 143 -3.73 -38.11 -5.38
CA ASN A 143 -4.36 -39.22 -6.12
C ASN A 143 -3.33 -40.05 -6.93
N GLY A 144 -2.21 -40.39 -6.30
CA GLY A 144 -1.09 -41.13 -6.87
C GLY A 144 -0.20 -40.36 -7.86
N THR A 145 -0.54 -39.13 -8.19
CA THR A 145 0.24 -38.29 -9.13
C THR A 145 1.09 -37.27 -8.39
N GLU A 146 2.36 -37.12 -8.78
CA GLU A 146 3.19 -36.04 -8.27
C GLU A 146 2.76 -34.69 -8.86
N ARG A 147 2.62 -33.71 -7.98
CA ARG A 147 2.24 -32.33 -8.29
C ARG A 147 3.16 -31.37 -7.58
N VAL A 148 3.35 -30.19 -8.15
CA VAL A 148 4.11 -29.09 -7.54
C VAL A 148 3.18 -27.89 -7.41
N ILE A 149 3.28 -27.19 -6.29
CA ILE A 149 2.58 -25.92 -6.08
C ILE A 149 3.53 -24.79 -6.47
N VAL A 150 3.15 -24.04 -7.49
CA VAL A 150 3.94 -22.90 -7.97
C VAL A 150 3.72 -21.71 -7.04
N SER A 151 4.81 -21.05 -6.64
CA SER A 151 4.75 -19.82 -5.86
C SER A 151 4.05 -18.72 -6.66
N GLN A 152 3.19 -17.94 -6.00
CA GLN A 152 2.44 -16.87 -6.65
C GLN A 152 3.08 -15.51 -6.42
N LEU A 153 3.23 -14.71 -7.49
CA LEU A 153 3.63 -13.32 -7.36
C LEU A 153 2.37 -12.45 -7.34
N HIS A 154 2.13 -11.77 -6.22
CA HIS A 154 0.95 -10.91 -6.04
C HIS A 154 1.37 -9.50 -5.62
N ARG A 155 0.47 -8.52 -5.77
CA ARG A 155 0.70 -7.18 -5.23
C ARG A 155 0.75 -7.26 -3.71
N SER A 156 1.81 -6.70 -3.11
CA SER A 156 1.93 -6.66 -1.66
C SER A 156 0.80 -5.81 -1.05
N PRO A 157 0.35 -6.09 0.17
CA PRO A 157 -0.54 -5.17 0.89
C PRO A 157 0.07 -3.76 1.04
N GLY A 158 -0.78 -2.74 1.12
CA GLY A 158 -0.37 -1.33 1.25
C GLY A 158 -1.22 -0.38 0.41
N VAL A 159 -0.74 0.85 0.22
CA VAL A 159 -1.35 1.83 -0.67
C VAL A 159 -0.48 2.06 -1.92
N PHE A 160 -1.13 2.22 -3.06
CA PHE A 160 -0.50 2.45 -4.36
C PHE A 160 -1.15 3.64 -5.04
N PHE A 161 -0.34 4.52 -5.62
CA PHE A 161 -0.78 5.65 -6.43
C PHE A 161 -0.39 5.41 -7.88
N GLU A 162 -1.36 5.45 -8.78
CA GLU A 162 -1.17 5.18 -10.21
C GLU A 162 -1.85 6.27 -11.05
N HIS A 163 -1.53 6.29 -12.34
CA HIS A 163 -2.32 7.04 -13.32
C HIS A 163 -2.49 6.19 -14.58
N ASP A 164 -3.47 6.54 -15.39
CA ASP A 164 -3.85 5.77 -16.58
C ASP A 164 -2.87 5.87 -17.76
N ARG A 165 -1.74 6.58 -17.62
CA ARG A 165 -0.74 6.82 -18.69
C ARG A 165 -1.40 7.29 -20.00
N ASP A 166 -2.43 8.14 -19.91
CA ASP A 166 -3.25 8.67 -21.02
C ASP A 166 -4.08 7.63 -21.80
N LYS A 167 -4.32 6.44 -21.23
CA LYS A 167 -5.01 5.36 -21.96
C LYS A 167 -6.53 5.45 -21.92
N THR A 168 -7.13 6.09 -20.92
CA THR A 168 -8.59 5.98 -20.70
C THR A 168 -9.42 7.11 -21.28
N HIS A 169 -8.86 8.29 -21.50
CA HIS A 169 -9.64 9.44 -21.97
C HIS A 169 -8.95 10.17 -23.13
N SER A 170 -9.73 10.48 -24.17
CA SER A 170 -9.24 11.11 -25.40
C SER A 170 -8.72 12.53 -25.23
N SER A 171 -8.98 13.17 -24.09
CA SER A 171 -8.46 14.52 -23.78
C SER A 171 -6.96 14.55 -23.48
N GLY A 172 -6.28 13.41 -23.34
CA GLY A 172 -4.87 13.33 -22.93
C GLY A 172 -4.63 13.88 -21.52
N LYS A 173 -5.65 13.79 -20.65
CA LYS A 173 -5.57 14.20 -19.25
C LYS A 173 -5.31 12.97 -18.41
N LEU A 174 -4.22 13.01 -17.65
CA LEU A 174 -3.85 11.94 -16.73
C LEU A 174 -4.89 11.83 -15.61
N LEU A 175 -5.47 10.64 -15.47
CA LEU A 175 -6.38 10.33 -14.37
C LEU A 175 -5.60 9.61 -13.27
N PHE A 176 -5.44 10.28 -12.14
CA PHE A 176 -4.77 9.71 -10.97
C PHE A 176 -5.74 8.87 -10.16
N SER A 177 -5.24 7.75 -9.62
CA SER A 177 -5.97 6.89 -8.70
C SER A 177 -5.07 6.42 -7.56
N ALA A 178 -5.67 6.14 -6.42
CA ALA A 178 -5.03 5.49 -5.30
C ALA A 178 -5.78 4.20 -4.95
N ARG A 179 -5.06 3.16 -4.55
CA ARG A 179 -5.65 1.87 -4.18
C ARG A 179 -5.02 1.35 -2.89
N ILE A 180 -5.85 1.11 -1.90
CA ILE A 180 -5.47 0.44 -0.64
C ILE A 180 -5.82 -1.04 -0.78
N ILE A 181 -4.77 -1.87 -0.78
CA ILE A 181 -4.87 -3.34 -0.86
C ILE A 181 -4.56 -3.89 0.53
N PRO A 182 -5.55 -4.45 1.25
CA PRO A 182 -5.27 -5.17 2.48
C PRO A 182 -4.68 -6.55 2.19
N TYR A 183 -4.07 -7.16 3.20
CA TYR A 183 -3.76 -8.59 3.18
C TYR A 183 -5.07 -9.40 3.17
N ARG A 184 -6.06 -8.94 3.93
CA ARG A 184 -7.41 -9.51 4.02
C ARG A 184 -8.43 -8.41 4.31
N GLY A 185 -9.57 -8.47 3.64
CA GLY A 185 -10.65 -7.48 3.78
C GLY A 185 -10.94 -6.74 2.48
N SER A 186 -11.83 -5.76 2.56
CA SER A 186 -12.31 -5.02 1.38
C SER A 186 -11.25 -4.09 0.79
N TRP A 187 -11.16 -4.02 -0.53
CA TRP A 187 -10.30 -3.07 -1.22
C TRP A 187 -10.94 -1.69 -1.22
N LEU A 188 -10.13 -0.65 -0.97
CA LEU A 188 -10.58 0.74 -1.03
C LEU A 188 -9.81 1.47 -2.13
N ASP A 189 -10.52 1.85 -3.18
CA ASP A 189 -9.97 2.54 -4.34
C ASP A 189 -10.49 3.98 -4.38
N PHE A 190 -9.63 4.91 -4.78
CA PHE A 190 -9.91 6.31 -5.06
C PHE A 190 -9.49 6.63 -6.49
N GLU A 191 -10.27 7.41 -7.21
CA GLU A 191 -9.94 7.78 -8.58
C GLU A 191 -10.57 9.10 -9.00
N PHE A 192 -9.79 9.90 -9.73
CA PHE A 192 -10.30 11.07 -10.43
C PHE A 192 -11.05 10.68 -11.69
N ASP A 193 -12.12 11.42 -11.97
CA ASP A 193 -12.77 11.37 -13.28
C ASP A 193 -12.22 12.48 -14.21
N PRO A 194 -12.59 12.49 -15.50
CA PRO A 194 -12.16 13.53 -16.43
C PRO A 194 -12.56 14.96 -16.04
N LYS A 195 -13.61 15.10 -15.22
CA LYS A 195 -14.12 16.38 -14.71
C LYS A 195 -13.44 16.82 -13.40
N ASP A 196 -12.42 16.09 -12.94
CA ASP A 196 -11.72 16.28 -11.66
C ASP A 196 -12.57 16.06 -10.40
N TYR A 197 -13.69 15.36 -10.50
CA TYR A 197 -14.37 14.84 -9.32
C TYR A 197 -13.61 13.65 -8.76
N LEU A 198 -13.43 13.64 -7.44
CA LEU A 198 -12.76 12.55 -6.75
C LEU A 198 -13.79 11.55 -6.25
N TYR A 199 -13.70 10.31 -6.73
CA TYR A 199 -14.58 9.22 -6.34
C TYR A 199 -13.83 8.20 -5.49
N PHE A 200 -14.59 7.44 -4.70
CA PHE A 200 -14.13 6.19 -4.09
C PHE A 200 -15.01 5.02 -4.50
N ARG A 201 -14.48 3.81 -4.37
CA ARG A 201 -15.23 2.55 -4.52
C ARG A 201 -14.67 1.50 -3.55
N VAL A 202 -15.56 0.62 -3.09
CA VAL A 202 -15.21 -0.52 -2.24
C VAL A 202 -15.39 -1.80 -3.05
N ASP A 203 -14.41 -2.70 -3.04
CA ASP A 203 -14.44 -3.99 -3.76
C ASP A 203 -14.84 -3.89 -5.24
N ARG A 204 -14.36 -2.83 -5.92
CA ARG A 204 -14.67 -2.53 -7.33
C ARG A 204 -16.18 -2.38 -7.63
N ARG A 205 -16.99 -2.03 -6.63
CA ARG A 205 -18.41 -1.70 -6.80
C ARG A 205 -18.60 -0.30 -7.42
N ARG A 206 -19.85 0.17 -7.44
CA ARG A 206 -20.24 1.48 -7.96
C ARG A 206 -19.43 2.61 -7.30
N LYS A 207 -19.00 3.59 -8.10
CA LYS A 207 -18.31 4.80 -7.64
C LYS A 207 -19.23 5.72 -6.85
N MET A 208 -18.72 6.32 -5.78
CA MET A 208 -19.41 7.34 -4.98
C MET A 208 -18.48 8.53 -4.71
N PRO A 209 -18.98 9.77 -4.61
CA PRO A 209 -18.14 10.94 -4.29
C PRO A 209 -17.33 10.71 -3.02
N VAL A 210 -16.04 11.04 -3.02
CA VAL A 210 -15.14 10.81 -1.87
C VAL A 210 -15.62 11.51 -0.59
N THR A 211 -16.34 12.60 -0.74
CA THR A 211 -16.89 13.39 0.37
C THR A 211 -17.95 12.63 1.17
N ILE A 212 -18.63 11.66 0.56
CA ILE A 212 -19.51 10.73 1.30
C ILE A 212 -18.68 9.90 2.29
N LEU A 213 -17.49 9.41 1.90
CA LEU A 213 -16.62 8.68 2.81
C LEU A 213 -16.10 9.61 3.93
N LEU A 214 -15.74 10.85 3.60
CA LEU A 214 -15.31 11.86 4.58
C LEU A 214 -16.40 12.19 5.60
N LYS A 215 -17.65 12.33 5.16
CA LYS A 215 -18.81 12.49 6.07
C LYS A 215 -19.05 11.24 6.89
N ALA A 216 -18.92 10.04 6.31
CA ALA A 216 -19.13 8.78 7.02
C ALA A 216 -18.12 8.55 8.17
N ILE A 217 -16.87 9.02 8.02
CA ILE A 217 -15.86 9.02 9.09
C ILE A 217 -16.06 10.13 10.13
N GLY A 218 -17.02 11.04 9.90
CA GLY A 218 -17.47 12.04 10.87
C GLY A 218 -17.03 13.47 10.59
N LEU A 219 -16.48 13.78 9.41
CA LEU A 219 -16.11 15.16 9.07
C LEU A 219 -17.30 15.97 8.56
N THR A 220 -17.43 17.19 9.07
CA THR A 220 -18.36 18.18 8.52
C THR A 220 -17.78 18.82 7.25
N PRO A 221 -18.61 19.44 6.38
CA PRO A 221 -18.11 20.16 5.21
C PRO A 221 -17.00 21.19 5.54
N GLU A 222 -17.13 21.92 6.65
CA GLU A 222 -16.12 22.89 7.11
C GLU A 222 -14.79 22.23 7.45
N GLN A 223 -14.84 21.09 8.16
CA GLN A 223 -13.65 20.32 8.50
C GLN A 223 -13.00 19.73 7.26
N VAL A 224 -13.79 19.25 6.29
CA VAL A 224 -13.29 18.80 4.99
C VAL A 224 -12.58 19.94 4.27
N LEU A 225 -13.19 21.13 4.17
CA LEU A 225 -12.55 22.26 3.50
C LEU A 225 -11.27 22.69 4.21
N LYS A 226 -11.26 22.69 5.54
CA LYS A 226 -10.07 23.01 6.36
C LYS A 226 -8.93 22.02 6.17
N GLU A 227 -9.25 20.75 5.93
CA GLU A 227 -8.28 19.68 5.76
C GLU A 227 -7.55 19.76 4.41
N PHE A 228 -8.26 20.17 3.35
CA PHE A 228 -7.74 20.13 1.98
C PHE A 228 -7.37 21.50 1.38
N PHE A 229 -7.83 22.60 1.97
CA PHE A 229 -7.56 23.94 1.46
C PHE A 229 -6.92 24.83 2.51
N ALA A 230 -6.01 25.70 2.06
CA ALA A 230 -5.64 26.88 2.82
C ALA A 230 -6.74 27.95 2.67
N PHE A 231 -6.87 28.82 3.67
CA PHE A 231 -7.91 29.86 3.65
C PHE A 231 -7.33 31.24 3.37
N ASP A 232 -8.14 32.05 2.70
CA ASP A 232 -7.98 33.47 2.46
C ASP A 232 -8.98 34.22 3.37
N THR A 233 -8.52 35.24 4.10
CA THR A 233 -9.34 35.99 5.05
C THR A 233 -9.72 37.36 4.50
N PHE A 234 -11.01 37.68 4.54
CA PHE A 234 -11.55 38.99 4.15
C PHE A 234 -12.22 39.64 5.35
N HIS A 235 -11.90 40.91 5.60
CA HIS A 235 -12.48 41.74 6.65
C HIS A 235 -13.40 42.78 6.03
N PHE A 236 -14.65 42.83 6.48
CA PHE A 236 -15.59 43.85 6.01
C PHE A 236 -15.55 45.07 6.93
N SER A 237 -15.60 46.26 6.33
CA SER A 237 -15.68 47.51 7.06
C SER A 237 -16.53 48.51 6.29
N LYS A 238 -16.98 49.59 6.97
CA LYS A 238 -17.70 50.71 6.32
C LYS A 238 -16.87 51.40 5.23
N LYS A 239 -15.55 51.20 5.20
CA LYS A 239 -14.62 51.76 4.20
C LYS A 239 -14.33 50.81 3.03
N GLY A 240 -14.93 49.62 3.00
CA GLY A 240 -14.69 48.58 1.98
C GLY A 240 -14.13 47.29 2.58
N VAL A 241 -13.73 46.37 1.70
CA VAL A 241 -13.23 45.03 2.05
C VAL A 241 -11.70 45.02 2.08
N GLN A 242 -11.12 44.44 3.13
CA GLN A 242 -9.68 44.21 3.25
C GLN A 242 -9.35 42.73 3.15
N PHE A 243 -8.43 42.38 2.26
CA PHE A 243 -7.92 41.02 2.07
C PHE A 243 -6.59 40.84 2.81
N GLU A 244 -6.44 39.77 3.59
CA GLU A 244 -5.16 39.38 4.17
C GLU A 244 -4.24 38.78 3.10
N LEU A 245 -3.22 39.55 2.73
CA LEU A 245 -2.37 39.22 1.59
C LEU A 245 -1.31 38.19 1.97
N VAL A 246 -1.27 37.10 1.22
CA VAL A 246 -0.13 36.18 1.12
C VAL A 246 0.51 36.40 -0.25
N PRO A 247 1.62 37.17 -0.38
CA PRO A 247 2.16 37.59 -1.68
C PRO A 247 2.46 36.45 -2.65
N GLU A 248 2.96 35.33 -2.13
CA GLU A 248 3.30 34.15 -2.92
C GLU A 248 2.09 33.51 -3.64
N ARG A 249 0.88 33.64 -3.07
CA ARG A 249 -0.36 33.09 -3.65
C ARG A 249 -0.80 33.78 -4.93
N LEU A 250 -0.39 35.05 -5.12
CA LEU A 250 -0.71 35.83 -6.31
C LEU A 250 0.28 35.59 -7.46
N ARG A 251 1.25 34.69 -7.28
CA ARG A 251 2.31 34.45 -8.26
C ARG A 251 1.73 34.06 -9.61
N GLY A 252 2.08 34.83 -10.63
CA GLY A 252 1.69 34.53 -12.02
C GLY A 252 0.27 34.96 -12.39
N GLU A 253 -0.53 35.45 -11.44
CA GLU A 253 -1.85 36.04 -11.69
C GLU A 253 -1.72 37.46 -12.27
N THR A 254 -2.76 37.91 -12.98
CA THR A 254 -2.86 39.28 -13.47
C THR A 254 -3.67 40.11 -12.47
N SER A 255 -3.10 41.21 -11.96
CA SER A 255 -3.78 42.05 -10.99
C SER A 255 -4.96 42.78 -11.62
N LYS A 256 -6.16 42.66 -11.03
CA LYS A 256 -7.38 43.35 -11.51
C LYS A 256 -7.48 44.81 -11.04
N PHE A 257 -6.63 45.22 -10.10
CA PHE A 257 -6.60 46.55 -9.47
C PHE A 257 -5.16 46.93 -9.09
N ASP A 258 -4.94 48.18 -8.72
CA ASP A 258 -3.63 48.65 -8.26
C ASP A 258 -3.35 48.17 -6.83
N ILE A 259 -2.20 47.53 -6.62
CA ILE A 259 -1.74 47.12 -5.29
C ILE A 259 -0.82 48.21 -4.75
N LEU A 260 -1.26 48.88 -3.70
CA LEU A 260 -0.57 50.00 -3.05
C LEU A 260 0.18 49.55 -1.79
N ASP A 261 1.25 50.27 -1.45
CA ASP A 261 1.91 50.17 -0.15
C ASP A 261 1.22 51.02 0.93
N LYS A 262 1.78 51.04 2.15
CA LYS A 262 1.25 51.84 3.28
C LYS A 262 1.32 53.36 3.08
N HIS A 263 2.03 53.83 2.06
CA HIS A 263 2.23 55.23 1.71
C HIS A 263 1.57 55.58 0.36
N ASP A 264 0.57 54.79 -0.06
CA ASP A 264 -0.16 54.95 -1.34
C ASP A 264 0.72 54.85 -2.59
N LYS A 265 1.91 54.24 -2.49
CA LYS A 265 2.76 53.98 -3.65
C LYS A 265 2.33 52.69 -4.35
N VAL A 266 2.08 52.77 -5.65
CA VAL A 266 1.75 51.60 -6.48
C VAL A 266 2.96 50.65 -6.55
N ILE A 267 2.80 49.43 -6.05
CA ILE A 267 3.77 48.34 -6.22
C ILE A 267 3.43 47.54 -7.48
N VAL A 268 2.18 47.11 -7.62
CA VAL A 268 1.71 46.37 -8.79
C VAL A 268 0.61 47.18 -9.48
N PRO A 269 0.86 47.67 -10.70
CA PRO A 269 -0.17 48.32 -11.48
C PRO A 269 -1.26 47.33 -11.92
N LYS A 270 -2.48 47.83 -12.08
CA LYS A 270 -3.59 47.12 -12.71
C LYS A 270 -3.19 46.54 -14.07
N ASP A 271 -3.74 45.38 -14.40
CA ASP A 271 -3.55 44.61 -15.63
C ASP A 271 -2.10 44.16 -15.87
N LYS A 272 -1.25 44.19 -14.83
CA LYS A 272 0.09 43.61 -14.87
C LYS A 272 0.11 42.24 -14.21
N ARG A 273 0.89 41.34 -14.83
CA ARG A 273 1.17 40.02 -14.28
C ARG A 273 2.11 40.14 -13.08
N ILE A 274 1.75 39.49 -11.98
CA ILE A 274 2.50 39.48 -10.74
C ILE A 274 3.70 38.55 -10.90
N THR A 275 4.89 39.14 -10.95
CA THR A 275 6.17 38.45 -11.10
C THR A 275 6.87 38.29 -9.76
N VAL A 276 7.91 37.46 -9.70
CA VAL A 276 8.73 37.27 -8.49
C VAL A 276 9.30 38.59 -7.96
N LYS A 277 9.57 39.58 -8.84
CA LYS A 277 9.99 40.92 -8.42
C LYS A 277 8.90 41.61 -7.58
N TYR A 278 7.67 41.64 -8.07
CA TYR A 278 6.55 42.26 -7.35
C TYR A 278 6.26 41.58 -6.01
N ILE A 279 6.40 40.25 -5.95
CA ILE A 279 6.27 39.49 -4.69
C ILE A 279 7.30 39.97 -3.68
N ARG A 280 8.57 40.08 -4.07
CA ARG A 280 9.65 40.61 -3.21
C ARG A 280 9.40 42.06 -2.79
N ASP A 281 8.90 42.89 -3.70
CA ASP A 281 8.59 44.29 -3.39
C ASP A 281 7.43 44.40 -2.37
N MET A 282 6.40 43.55 -2.48
CA MET A 282 5.29 43.45 -1.51
C MET A 282 5.76 42.96 -0.14
N GLU A 283 6.64 41.95 -0.11
CA GLU A 283 7.24 41.43 1.12
C GLU A 283 8.14 42.48 1.80
N ALA A 284 8.99 43.16 1.03
CA ALA A 284 9.87 44.23 1.52
C ALA A 284 9.08 45.42 2.07
N ALA A 285 7.92 45.73 1.48
CA ALA A 285 7.00 46.75 1.98
C ALA A 285 6.21 46.31 3.23
N GLY A 286 6.28 45.03 3.63
CA GLY A 286 5.61 44.50 4.80
C GLY A 286 4.09 44.65 4.75
N ILE A 287 3.51 44.48 3.56
CA ILE A 287 2.06 44.58 3.33
C ILE A 287 1.39 43.31 3.82
N LYS A 288 0.49 43.45 4.80
CA LYS A 288 -0.28 42.33 5.36
C LYS A 288 -1.75 42.35 4.94
N LYS A 289 -2.28 43.52 4.62
CA LYS A 289 -3.67 43.70 4.20
C LYS A 289 -3.73 44.65 3.01
N ILE A 290 -4.56 44.33 2.03
CA ILE A 290 -4.82 45.19 0.87
C ILE A 290 -6.31 45.45 0.74
N ALA A 291 -6.68 46.66 0.30
CA ALA A 291 -8.06 46.96 -0.05
C ALA A 291 -8.38 46.29 -1.39
N VAL A 292 -9.49 45.56 -1.46
CA VAL A 292 -9.91 44.84 -2.67
C VAL A 292 -11.32 45.28 -3.07
N PRO A 293 -11.62 45.36 -4.38
CA PRO A 293 -12.97 45.63 -4.85
C PRO A 293 -13.90 44.44 -4.57
N ASP A 294 -15.21 44.70 -4.50
CA ASP A 294 -16.24 43.67 -4.33
C ASP A 294 -16.14 42.56 -5.39
N ASP A 295 -15.85 42.94 -6.64
CA ASP A 295 -15.66 42.04 -7.78
C ASP A 295 -14.55 41.00 -7.58
N PHE A 296 -13.61 41.25 -6.65
CA PHE A 296 -12.56 40.29 -6.32
C PHE A 296 -13.06 39.12 -5.44
N LEU A 297 -14.17 39.33 -4.72
CA LEU A 297 -14.81 38.30 -3.91
C LEU A 297 -15.76 37.43 -4.72
N LEU A 298 -16.35 37.97 -5.80
CA LEU A 298 -17.29 37.24 -6.65
C LEU A 298 -16.63 36.00 -7.26
N GLY A 299 -17.33 34.86 -7.16
CA GLY A 299 -16.84 33.55 -7.64
C GLY A 299 -15.91 32.82 -6.67
N ARG A 300 -15.46 33.45 -5.57
CA ARG A 300 -14.74 32.73 -4.50
C ARG A 300 -15.71 31.88 -3.70
N VAL A 301 -15.19 30.82 -3.07
CA VAL A 301 -15.99 29.83 -2.35
C VAL A 301 -15.77 29.94 -0.84
N LEU A 302 -16.85 29.99 -0.07
CA LEU A 302 -16.81 30.11 1.39
C LEU A 302 -16.23 28.84 2.04
N ALA A 303 -15.37 29.05 3.03
CA ALA A 303 -14.72 27.96 3.77
C ALA A 303 -15.55 27.43 4.94
N HIS A 304 -16.49 28.22 5.45
CA HIS A 304 -17.32 27.91 6.61
C HIS A 304 -18.74 28.45 6.44
N ASN A 305 -19.66 28.00 7.30
CA ASN A 305 -21.00 28.58 7.39
C ASN A 305 -20.90 30.00 7.95
N VAL A 306 -21.53 30.95 7.27
CA VAL A 306 -21.59 32.33 7.73
C VAL A 306 -22.93 32.54 8.42
N ILE A 307 -22.88 32.81 9.72
CA ILE A 307 -24.06 33.05 10.56
C ILE A 307 -24.20 34.53 10.88
N ASP A 308 -25.44 34.99 10.92
CA ASP A 308 -25.76 36.30 11.49
C ASP A 308 -25.74 36.20 13.02
N THR A 309 -24.84 36.95 13.67
CA THR A 309 -24.70 36.95 15.13
C THR A 309 -25.90 37.52 15.87
N SER A 310 -26.76 38.29 15.19
CA SER A 310 -27.93 38.94 15.80
C SER A 310 -29.18 38.06 15.78
N THR A 311 -29.39 37.31 14.70
CA THR A 311 -30.56 36.45 14.49
C THR A 311 -30.28 34.97 14.72
N GLY A 312 -29.01 34.55 14.59
CA GLY A 312 -28.60 33.15 14.62
C GLY A 312 -28.89 32.39 13.33
N GLU A 313 -29.37 33.07 12.27
CA GLU A 313 -29.66 32.46 10.98
C GLU A 313 -28.38 32.23 10.15
N ILE A 314 -28.36 31.14 9.38
CA ILE A 314 -27.27 30.85 8.43
C ILE A 314 -27.50 31.68 7.16
N LEU A 315 -26.61 32.63 6.89
CA LEU A 315 -26.65 33.52 5.72
C LEU A 315 -26.17 32.81 4.45
N ALA A 316 -25.14 31.98 4.59
CA ALA A 316 -24.55 31.16 3.53
C ALA A 316 -23.86 29.93 4.13
N ASN A 317 -23.88 28.81 3.42
CA ASN A 317 -23.25 27.57 3.87
C ASN A 317 -21.79 27.50 3.44
N ALA A 318 -21.03 26.64 4.12
CA ALA A 318 -19.71 26.24 3.68
C ALA A 318 -19.79 25.62 2.27
N ASN A 319 -18.79 25.93 1.44
CA ASN A 319 -18.71 25.55 0.03
C ASN A 319 -19.65 26.30 -0.93
N ASP A 320 -20.46 27.24 -0.45
CA ASP A 320 -21.25 28.13 -1.31
C ASP A 320 -20.33 29.14 -2.02
N GLU A 321 -20.71 29.48 -3.25
CA GLU A 321 -20.03 30.51 -4.04
C GLU A 321 -20.53 31.90 -3.67
N ILE A 322 -19.62 32.86 -3.54
CA ILE A 322 -19.96 34.25 -3.28
C ILE A 322 -20.51 34.85 -4.58
N THR A 323 -21.83 34.90 -4.68
CA THR A 323 -22.57 35.63 -5.70
C THR A 323 -22.91 37.04 -5.20
N GLU A 324 -23.41 37.91 -6.08
CA GLU A 324 -23.85 39.26 -5.70
C GLU A 324 -24.91 39.23 -4.58
N THR A 325 -25.81 38.25 -4.60
CA THR A 325 -26.86 38.09 -3.59
C THR A 325 -26.30 37.67 -2.24
N VAL A 326 -25.34 36.75 -2.22
CA VAL A 326 -24.64 36.33 -0.99
C VAL A 326 -23.81 37.50 -0.45
N LEU A 327 -23.07 38.20 -1.30
CA LEU A 327 -22.26 39.35 -0.89
C LEU A 327 -23.11 40.48 -0.29
N ALA A 328 -24.30 40.75 -0.85
CA ALA A 328 -25.24 41.71 -0.29
C ALA A 328 -25.70 41.33 1.12
N LYS A 329 -26.09 40.06 1.32
CA LYS A 329 -26.48 39.53 2.65
C LYS A 329 -25.35 39.64 3.67
N LEU A 330 -24.12 39.33 3.27
CA LEU A 330 -22.94 39.42 4.14
C LEU A 330 -22.66 40.86 4.59
N LYS A 331 -22.89 41.84 3.71
CA LYS A 331 -22.75 43.26 4.03
C LYS A 331 -23.87 43.77 4.93
N GLU A 332 -25.11 43.36 4.66
CA GLU A 332 -26.28 43.73 5.45
C GLU A 332 -26.18 43.23 6.90
N ALA A 333 -25.69 42.00 7.07
CA ALA A 333 -25.46 41.40 8.39
C ALA A 333 -24.20 41.93 9.11
N GLU A 334 -23.49 42.93 8.56
CA GLU A 334 -22.24 43.49 9.08
C GLU A 334 -21.20 42.41 9.50
N ALA A 335 -21.06 41.35 8.69
CA ALA A 335 -20.16 40.23 9.00
C ALA A 335 -18.71 40.73 9.19
N ALA A 336 -18.13 40.54 10.38
CA ALA A 336 -16.80 41.08 10.70
C ALA A 336 -15.69 40.56 9.78
N SER A 337 -15.68 39.24 9.53
CA SER A 337 -14.71 38.59 8.65
C SER A 337 -15.25 37.29 8.08
N ILE A 338 -14.89 36.98 6.84
CA ILE A 338 -15.17 35.68 6.21
C ILE A 338 -13.87 35.00 5.77
N HIS A 339 -13.95 33.67 5.64
CA HIS A 339 -12.87 32.87 5.07
C HIS A 339 -13.35 32.27 3.75
N THR A 340 -12.52 32.37 2.72
CA THR A 340 -12.72 31.64 1.46
C THR A 340 -11.63 30.60 1.30
N ILE A 341 -11.91 29.52 0.57
CA ILE A 341 -10.86 28.58 0.19
C ILE A 341 -9.92 29.24 -0.84
N TYR A 342 -8.63 28.94 -0.72
CA TYR A 342 -7.63 29.31 -1.71
C TYR A 342 -7.54 28.22 -2.77
N THR A 343 -7.85 28.58 -4.01
CA THR A 343 -7.77 27.69 -5.18
C THR A 343 -7.15 28.45 -6.35
N ASN A 344 -6.36 27.75 -7.16
CA ASN A 344 -5.79 28.28 -8.40
C ASN A 344 -5.74 27.19 -9.49
N ASP A 345 -5.51 27.60 -10.73
CA ASP A 345 -5.52 26.69 -11.89
C ASP A 345 -4.20 25.92 -12.09
N LEU A 346 -3.18 26.19 -11.28
CA LEU A 346 -1.82 25.67 -11.46
C LEU A 346 -1.52 24.51 -10.51
N ASP A 347 -1.64 24.75 -9.21
CA ASP A 347 -1.10 23.88 -8.16
C ASP A 347 -2.00 23.77 -6.91
N GLN A 348 -3.21 24.35 -6.93
CA GLN A 348 -4.22 24.25 -5.87
C GLN A 348 -5.63 24.12 -6.47
N GLY A 349 -5.93 22.96 -7.06
CA GLY A 349 -7.21 22.76 -7.74
C GLY A 349 -8.44 22.63 -6.81
N PRO A 350 -9.63 23.08 -7.23
CA PRO A 350 -10.86 23.06 -6.43
C PRO A 350 -11.54 21.67 -6.33
N TYR A 351 -10.76 20.58 -6.36
CA TYR A 351 -11.27 19.22 -6.58
C TYR A 351 -12.26 18.73 -5.50
N ILE A 352 -11.89 18.92 -4.23
CA ILE A 352 -12.73 18.51 -3.09
C ILE A 352 -13.96 19.40 -2.97
N SER A 353 -13.82 20.70 -3.24
CA SER A 353 -14.94 21.66 -3.27
C SER A 353 -15.98 21.28 -4.34
N GLN A 354 -15.51 20.98 -5.55
CA GLN A 354 -16.37 20.51 -6.66
C GLN A 354 -17.04 19.17 -6.32
N THR A 355 -16.30 18.24 -5.71
CA THR A 355 -16.85 16.95 -5.29
C THR A 355 -17.92 17.11 -4.20
N LEU A 356 -17.75 18.05 -3.27
CA LEU A 356 -18.76 18.37 -2.25
C LEU A 356 -20.07 18.87 -2.87
N ARG A 357 -20.02 19.58 -4.01
CA ARG A 357 -21.23 20.12 -4.68
C ARG A 357 -22.13 19.03 -5.29
N ILE A 358 -21.56 17.89 -5.70
CA ILE A 358 -22.31 16.77 -6.28
C ILE A 358 -22.75 15.73 -5.23
N ASP A 359 -22.37 15.94 -3.96
CA ASP A 359 -22.67 15.05 -2.87
C ASP A 359 -24.00 15.42 -2.19
N GLU A 360 -25.02 14.61 -2.45
CA GLU A 360 -26.39 14.79 -1.96
C GLU A 360 -26.57 14.37 -0.48
N THR A 361 -25.54 13.83 0.19
CA THR A 361 -25.68 13.35 1.57
C THR A 361 -25.60 14.51 2.57
N ALA A 362 -26.56 14.60 3.49
CA ALA A 362 -26.66 15.71 4.43
C ALA A 362 -25.68 15.55 5.62
N ASP A 363 -25.64 14.38 6.23
CA ASP A 363 -24.92 14.12 7.47
C ASP A 363 -24.16 12.78 7.45
N GLN A 364 -23.49 12.47 8.57
CA GLN A 364 -22.73 11.24 8.74
C GLN A 364 -23.60 9.99 8.59
N PHE A 365 -24.82 10.00 9.12
CA PHE A 365 -25.70 8.84 9.07
C PHE A 365 -26.17 8.58 7.63
N ALA A 366 -26.63 9.61 6.94
CA ALA A 366 -27.01 9.55 5.52
C ALA A 366 -25.86 9.05 4.64
N ALA A 367 -24.62 9.49 4.92
CA ALA A 367 -23.43 9.01 4.24
C ALA A 367 -23.16 7.52 4.49
N ARG A 368 -23.25 7.05 5.74
CA ARG A 368 -23.13 5.62 6.07
C ARG A 368 -24.26 4.79 5.45
N VAL A 369 -25.48 5.31 5.41
CA VAL A 369 -26.63 4.67 4.73
C VAL A 369 -26.40 4.54 3.23
N ALA A 370 -25.81 5.55 2.58
CA ALA A 370 -25.46 5.49 1.17
C ALA A 370 -24.43 4.36 0.90
N ILE A 371 -23.41 4.25 1.75
CA ILE A 371 -22.42 3.16 1.69
C ILE A 371 -23.10 1.80 1.92
N TYR A 372 -24.00 1.70 2.89
CA TYR A 372 -24.76 0.48 3.17
C TYR A 372 -25.57 0.02 1.94
N ARG A 373 -26.32 0.92 1.31
CA ARG A 373 -27.11 0.62 0.09
C ARG A 373 -26.24 0.18 -1.09
N MET A 374 -25.02 0.69 -1.20
CA MET A 374 -24.06 0.25 -2.22
C MET A 374 -23.57 -1.18 -1.96
N MET A 375 -23.29 -1.52 -0.70
CA MET A 375 -22.80 -2.85 -0.31
C MET A 375 -23.91 -3.90 -0.30
N ARG A 376 -25.12 -3.51 0.09
CA ARG A 376 -26.29 -4.39 0.21
C ARG A 376 -27.51 -3.77 -0.48
N PRO A 377 -27.55 -3.81 -1.83
CA PRO A 377 -28.66 -3.25 -2.57
C PRO A 377 -29.96 -4.02 -2.27
N GLY A 378 -31.00 -3.29 -1.86
CA GLY A 378 -32.33 -3.86 -1.57
C GLY A 378 -32.58 -4.24 -0.11
N GLU A 379 -31.56 -4.27 0.75
CA GLU A 379 -31.76 -4.44 2.20
C GLU A 379 -32.13 -3.10 2.86
N PRO A 380 -33.15 -3.06 3.74
CA PRO A 380 -33.50 -1.84 4.46
C PRO A 380 -32.37 -1.47 5.44
N PRO A 381 -31.91 -0.21 5.47
CA PRO A 381 -30.87 0.23 6.39
C PRO A 381 -31.46 0.44 7.79
N THR A 382 -31.03 -0.35 8.76
CA THR A 382 -31.22 -0.06 10.19
C THR A 382 -29.94 0.55 10.76
N GLU A 383 -30.06 1.37 11.81
CA GLU A 383 -28.92 2.09 12.38
C GLU A 383 -27.79 1.13 12.82
N GLU A 384 -28.14 0.07 13.55
CA GLU A 384 -27.20 -0.96 13.99
C GLU A 384 -26.53 -1.69 12.81
N ALA A 385 -27.29 -2.03 11.76
CA ALA A 385 -26.75 -2.75 10.61
C ALA A 385 -25.80 -1.87 9.79
N VAL A 386 -26.13 -0.58 9.65
CA VAL A 386 -25.31 0.41 8.95
C VAL A 386 -23.97 0.62 9.66
N GLU A 387 -24.01 0.80 10.98
CA GLU A 387 -22.80 1.00 11.78
C GLU A 387 -21.93 -0.26 11.83
N SER A 388 -22.54 -1.42 12.07
CA SER A 388 -21.84 -2.71 12.07
C SER A 388 -21.17 -3.01 10.73
N LEU A 389 -21.86 -2.73 9.62
CA LEU A 389 -21.28 -2.90 8.29
C LEU A 389 -20.08 -1.95 8.09
N PHE A 390 -20.25 -0.65 8.36
CA PHE A 390 -19.18 0.33 8.14
C PHE A 390 -17.93 0.03 8.98
N ASN A 391 -18.11 -0.32 10.26
CA ASN A 391 -17.02 -0.75 11.14
C ASN A 391 -16.36 -2.05 10.63
N GLY A 392 -17.17 -2.99 10.13
CA GLY A 392 -16.70 -4.25 9.57
C GLY A 392 -15.89 -4.10 8.27
N LEU A 393 -16.02 -3.00 7.53
CA LEU A 393 -15.30 -2.80 6.27
C LEU A 393 -13.82 -2.50 6.48
N PHE A 394 -13.47 -1.66 7.45
CA PHE A 394 -12.11 -1.10 7.57
C PHE A 394 -11.51 -1.13 8.98
N TYR A 395 -12.35 -1.20 10.01
CA TYR A 395 -11.95 -0.97 11.41
C TYR A 395 -11.98 -2.24 12.27
N SER A 396 -12.59 -3.32 11.79
CA SER A 396 -12.67 -4.61 12.49
C SER A 396 -11.47 -5.49 12.17
N GLU A 397 -10.66 -5.83 13.18
CA GLU A 397 -9.52 -6.77 13.02
C GLU A 397 -9.97 -8.16 12.54
N GLU A 398 -11.20 -8.57 12.87
CA GLU A 398 -11.76 -9.84 12.41
C GLU A 398 -12.03 -9.85 10.90
N ARG A 399 -12.21 -8.69 10.26
CA ARG A 399 -12.60 -8.58 8.83
C ARG A 399 -11.56 -7.89 7.97
N TYR A 400 -10.68 -7.08 8.57
CA TYR A 400 -9.70 -6.28 7.87
C TYR A 400 -8.31 -6.42 8.49
N ASP A 401 -7.31 -6.64 7.66
CA ASP A 401 -5.92 -6.82 8.06
C ASP A 401 -4.99 -6.36 6.92
N LEU A 402 -4.19 -5.32 7.17
CA LEU A 402 -3.12 -4.87 6.27
C LEU A 402 -1.89 -5.77 6.34
N SER A 403 -1.75 -6.61 7.37
CA SER A 403 -0.52 -7.24 7.84
C SER A 403 0.56 -6.22 8.26
N ALA A 404 1.59 -6.72 8.96
CA ALA A 404 2.77 -5.91 9.30
C ALA A 404 3.45 -5.31 8.06
N VAL A 405 3.51 -6.07 6.95
CA VAL A 405 4.09 -5.61 5.69
C VAL A 405 3.27 -4.48 5.08
N GLY A 406 1.94 -4.62 5.05
CA GLY A 406 1.07 -3.59 4.49
C GLY A 406 1.11 -2.32 5.30
N ARG A 407 1.11 -2.40 6.63
CA ARG A 407 1.25 -1.24 7.51
C ARG A 407 2.61 -0.55 7.32
N MET A 408 3.71 -1.30 7.27
CA MET A 408 5.05 -0.75 6.99
C MET A 408 5.08 0.00 5.66
N LYS A 409 4.55 -0.60 4.59
CA LYS A 409 4.48 0.02 3.27
C LYS A 409 3.59 1.25 3.24
N PHE A 410 2.43 1.17 3.87
CA PHE A 410 1.49 2.25 3.98
C PHE A 410 2.13 3.46 4.67
N ASN A 411 2.71 3.26 5.85
CA ASN A 411 3.34 4.33 6.62
C ASN A 411 4.51 4.95 5.86
N ARG A 412 5.36 4.14 5.22
CA ARG A 412 6.47 4.63 4.39
C ARG A 412 5.98 5.47 3.22
N ARG A 413 4.91 5.05 2.53
CA ARG A 413 4.36 5.78 1.37
C ARG A 413 3.67 7.08 1.78
N VAL A 414 3.07 7.11 2.97
CA VAL A 414 2.45 8.31 3.56
C VAL A 414 3.49 9.27 4.16
N GLY A 415 4.74 8.83 4.34
CA GLY A 415 5.81 9.65 4.90
C GLY A 415 5.85 9.68 6.43
N ARG A 416 5.29 8.65 7.09
CA ARG A 416 5.39 8.49 8.55
C ARG A 416 6.72 7.86 8.95
N SER A 417 7.28 8.30 10.07
CA SER A 417 8.53 7.78 10.63
C SER A 417 8.37 6.40 11.27
N GLU A 418 7.23 6.12 11.90
CA GLU A 418 6.94 4.82 12.49
C GLU A 418 6.52 3.82 11.41
N LEU A 419 7.22 2.68 11.32
CA LEU A 419 6.93 1.62 10.34
C LEU A 419 5.97 0.55 10.88
N THR A 420 5.68 0.57 12.17
CA THR A 420 4.71 -0.29 12.85
C THR A 420 3.40 0.44 13.08
N GLY A 421 2.33 -0.29 13.43
CA GLY A 421 1.03 0.29 13.73
C GLY A 421 -0.09 -0.74 13.70
N ALA A 422 -1.32 -0.27 13.87
CA ALA A 422 -2.52 -1.09 13.78
C ALA A 422 -2.67 -1.75 12.41
N VAL A 423 -3.21 -2.97 12.38
CA VAL A 423 -3.45 -3.72 11.14
C VAL A 423 -4.72 -3.29 10.41
N THR A 424 -5.63 -2.59 11.09
CA THR A 424 -6.82 -1.97 10.52
C THR A 424 -6.52 -0.56 10.01
N LEU A 425 -7.41 0.01 9.20
CA LEU A 425 -7.30 1.41 8.80
C LEU A 425 -7.80 2.34 9.91
N SER A 426 -7.25 3.56 9.93
CA SER A 426 -7.73 4.68 10.73
C SER A 426 -8.33 5.78 9.85
N ASN A 427 -9.07 6.71 10.46
CA ASN A 427 -9.54 7.91 9.75
C ASN A 427 -8.37 8.72 9.17
N GLU A 428 -7.27 8.84 9.92
CA GLU A 428 -6.06 9.53 9.49
C GLU A 428 -5.37 8.83 8.31
N ASP A 429 -5.45 7.50 8.22
CA ASP A 429 -4.96 6.74 7.06
C ASP A 429 -5.73 7.14 5.79
N ILE A 430 -7.05 7.12 5.85
CA ILE A 430 -7.91 7.48 4.72
C ILE A 430 -7.65 8.92 4.28
N LEU A 431 -7.60 9.86 5.22
CA LEU A 431 -7.31 11.26 4.95
C LEU A 431 -5.93 11.48 4.31
N ALA A 432 -4.91 10.81 4.82
CA ALA A 432 -3.56 10.93 4.28
C ALA A 432 -3.48 10.43 2.83
N VAL A 433 -4.18 9.34 2.49
CA VAL A 433 -4.24 8.83 1.11
C VAL A 433 -4.92 9.82 0.18
N ILE A 434 -6.07 10.37 0.59
CA ILE A 434 -6.79 11.38 -0.20
C ILE A 434 -5.92 12.64 -0.37
N ARG A 435 -5.23 13.08 0.69
CA ARG A 435 -4.32 14.24 0.63
C ARG A 435 -3.21 14.03 -0.39
N ILE A 436 -2.53 12.89 -0.35
CA ILE A 436 -1.46 12.58 -1.32
C ILE A 436 -2.03 12.51 -2.74
N LEU A 437 -3.22 11.94 -2.92
CA LEU A 437 -3.85 11.87 -4.24
C LEU A 437 -4.21 13.25 -4.81
N VAL A 438 -4.70 14.16 -3.96
CA VAL A 438 -4.92 15.58 -4.32
C VAL A 438 -3.61 16.28 -4.67
N GLU A 439 -2.55 16.05 -3.90
CA GLU A 439 -1.23 16.62 -4.16
C GLU A 439 -0.62 16.13 -5.48
N LEU A 440 -0.78 14.84 -5.79
CA LEU A 440 -0.38 14.28 -7.08
C LEU A 440 -1.12 14.95 -8.24
N ARG A 441 -2.42 15.19 -8.08
CA ARG A 441 -3.22 15.90 -9.07
C ARG A 441 -2.84 17.37 -9.20
N ASN A 442 -2.37 18.00 -8.13
CA ASN A 442 -1.75 19.34 -8.10
C ASN A 442 -0.32 19.36 -8.70
N GLY A 443 0.21 18.22 -9.16
CA GLY A 443 1.54 18.12 -9.78
C GLY A 443 2.68 17.96 -8.77
N ARG A 444 2.39 17.68 -7.49
CA ARG A 444 3.39 17.47 -6.44
C ARG A 444 3.44 16.00 -6.00
N GLY A 445 4.62 15.41 -6.06
CA GLY A 445 4.87 14.02 -5.67
C GLY A 445 5.04 13.09 -6.87
N GLU A 446 5.25 11.80 -6.58
CA GLU A 446 5.53 10.77 -7.56
C GLU A 446 4.54 9.61 -7.46
N ILE A 447 4.23 8.99 -8.60
CA ILE A 447 3.40 7.79 -8.70
C ILE A 447 4.22 6.54 -8.32
N ASP A 448 3.53 5.47 -7.94
CA ASP A 448 4.14 4.17 -7.69
C ASP A 448 4.22 3.35 -8.99
N ASP A 449 5.34 2.65 -9.18
CA ASP A 449 5.46 1.63 -10.23
C ASP A 449 4.98 0.27 -9.69
N ILE A 450 3.84 -0.20 -10.18
CA ILE A 450 3.21 -1.47 -9.77
C ILE A 450 4.06 -2.70 -10.17
N ASP A 451 4.93 -2.57 -11.17
CA ASP A 451 5.78 -3.65 -11.65
C ASP A 451 7.09 -3.75 -10.87
N HIS A 452 7.41 -2.73 -10.07
CA HIS A 452 8.53 -2.77 -9.13
C HIS A 452 8.41 -3.96 -8.18
N LEU A 453 9.46 -4.78 -8.03
CA LEU A 453 9.41 -5.96 -7.13
C LEU A 453 9.29 -5.60 -5.65
N GLY A 454 9.56 -4.36 -5.26
CA GLY A 454 9.18 -3.84 -3.92
C GLY A 454 7.67 -3.72 -3.70
N ASN A 455 6.88 -3.78 -4.78
CA ASN A 455 5.42 -3.75 -4.82
C ASN A 455 4.78 -5.12 -5.07
N ARG A 456 5.63 -6.15 -5.27
CA ARG A 456 5.19 -7.53 -5.48
C ARG A 456 5.82 -8.46 -4.46
N ARG A 457 5.03 -9.40 -3.97
CA ARG A 457 5.43 -10.36 -2.94
C ARG A 457 5.19 -11.78 -3.43
N VAL A 458 6.13 -12.66 -3.11
CA VAL A 458 6.00 -14.09 -3.40
C VAL A 458 5.19 -14.73 -2.27
N ARG A 459 4.07 -15.37 -2.61
CA ARG A 459 3.40 -16.33 -1.72
C ARG A 459 3.95 -17.71 -2.02
N SER A 460 4.66 -18.24 -1.06
CA SER A 460 5.14 -19.62 -1.10
C SER A 460 4.02 -20.59 -0.68
N VAL A 461 4.24 -21.88 -0.90
CA VAL A 461 3.25 -22.94 -0.63
C VAL A 461 2.67 -22.91 0.78
N GLY A 462 3.48 -22.62 1.80
CA GLY A 462 3.04 -22.59 3.20
C GLY A 462 2.01 -21.49 3.46
N GLU A 463 2.22 -20.30 2.90
CA GLU A 463 1.28 -19.19 3.01
C GLU A 463 0.00 -19.44 2.21
N LEU A 464 0.10 -20.03 1.02
CA LEU A 464 -1.06 -20.41 0.23
C LEU A 464 -1.91 -21.45 0.99
N ALA A 465 -1.26 -22.45 1.58
CA ALA A 465 -1.90 -23.47 2.40
C ALA A 465 -2.54 -22.86 3.66
N GLU A 466 -1.84 -21.96 4.37
CA GLU A 466 -2.40 -21.25 5.53
C GLU A 466 -3.66 -20.47 5.17
N ASN A 467 -3.62 -19.71 4.08
CA ASN A 467 -4.76 -18.93 3.63
C ASN A 467 -5.94 -19.82 3.21
N GLN A 468 -5.69 -20.95 2.54
CA GLN A 468 -6.76 -21.91 2.21
C GLN A 468 -7.29 -22.62 3.45
N PHE A 469 -6.45 -22.97 4.41
CA PHE A 469 -6.86 -23.57 5.67
C PHE A 469 -7.74 -22.60 6.46
N ARG A 470 -7.32 -21.34 6.57
CA ARG A 470 -8.09 -20.27 7.19
C ARG A 470 -9.40 -19.98 6.44
N ALA A 471 -9.39 -20.02 5.11
CA ALA A 471 -10.60 -19.86 4.30
C ALA A 471 -11.56 -21.06 4.40
N GLY A 472 -11.04 -22.27 4.62
CA GLY A 472 -11.82 -23.44 4.99
C GLY A 472 -12.53 -23.25 6.34
N LEU A 473 -11.93 -22.47 7.23
CA LEU A 473 -12.54 -22.03 8.49
C LEU A 473 -13.44 -20.79 8.33
N VAL A 474 -13.23 -19.95 7.31
CA VAL A 474 -14.00 -18.71 7.03
C VAL A 474 -14.18 -18.51 5.52
N ARG A 475 -15.37 -18.81 4.99
CA ARG A 475 -15.65 -18.90 3.54
C ARG A 475 -15.38 -17.63 2.71
N VAL A 476 -14.63 -17.85 1.62
CA VAL A 476 -14.62 -17.25 0.25
C VAL A 476 -14.21 -15.79 0.07
N GLU A 477 -13.15 -15.56 -0.72
CA GLU A 477 -13.17 -14.71 -1.93
C GLU A 477 -11.91 -14.87 -2.81
N ARG A 478 -12.03 -14.55 -4.11
CA ARG A 478 -11.03 -14.76 -5.19
C ARG A 478 -10.44 -13.42 -5.67
N ALA A 479 -9.19 -13.47 -6.14
CA ALA A 479 -8.45 -12.34 -6.71
C ALA A 479 -8.35 -12.39 -8.25
N GLY A 480 -8.05 -11.22 -8.85
CA GLY A 480 -8.00 -11.00 -10.30
C GLY A 480 -6.66 -10.47 -10.85
N PHE A 481 -6.69 -10.26 -12.17
CA PHE A 481 -5.67 -10.19 -13.25
C PHE A 481 -4.28 -9.51 -13.05
N GLU A 482 -3.35 -9.98 -13.90
CA GLU A 482 -1.88 -9.87 -13.81
C GLU A 482 -1.23 -9.10 -15.00
N VAL A 483 0.07 -8.76 -14.86
CA VAL A 483 0.88 -7.94 -15.79
C VAL A 483 2.05 -8.76 -16.36
N ARG A 484 2.54 -8.41 -17.57
CA ARG A 484 3.39 -9.27 -18.42
C ARG A 484 4.80 -8.74 -18.77
N ASP A 485 5.20 -7.54 -18.37
CA ASP A 485 6.48 -6.94 -18.83
C ASP A 485 7.67 -7.21 -17.88
N VAL A 486 8.89 -7.09 -18.40
CA VAL A 486 10.15 -7.20 -17.63
C VAL A 486 10.50 -5.85 -17.00
N HIS A 487 10.75 -5.83 -15.69
CA HIS A 487 11.08 -4.62 -14.94
C HIS A 487 12.56 -4.64 -14.47
N PRO A 488 13.28 -3.50 -14.41
CA PRO A 488 14.68 -3.45 -13.97
C PRO A 488 14.96 -4.14 -12.61
N THR A 489 14.02 -4.06 -11.67
CA THR A 489 14.14 -4.73 -10.37
C THR A 489 14.20 -6.26 -10.45
N HIS A 490 13.82 -6.87 -11.59
CA HIS A 490 13.96 -8.31 -11.83
C HIS A 490 15.44 -8.75 -11.78
N TYR A 491 16.38 -7.83 -11.98
CA TYR A 491 17.81 -8.12 -11.95
C TYR A 491 18.21 -8.89 -10.69
N GLY A 492 18.81 -10.06 -10.88
CA GLY A 492 19.25 -10.93 -9.78
C GLY A 492 18.14 -11.62 -9.00
N ARG A 493 16.87 -11.42 -9.36
CA ARG A 493 15.68 -11.93 -8.63
C ARG A 493 14.81 -12.85 -9.49
N VAL A 494 14.44 -12.37 -10.68
CA VAL A 494 13.61 -13.10 -11.65
C VAL A 494 14.39 -13.18 -12.95
N CYS A 495 14.48 -14.37 -13.52
CA CYS A 495 15.17 -14.56 -14.80
C CYS A 495 14.39 -13.85 -15.93
N PRO A 496 15.01 -12.92 -16.67
CA PRO A 496 14.33 -12.21 -17.75
C PRO A 496 14.18 -13.07 -19.02
N ILE A 497 14.82 -14.24 -19.08
CA ILE A 497 14.91 -15.09 -20.27
C ILE A 497 13.94 -16.28 -20.18
N GLU A 498 13.77 -16.86 -18.98
CA GLU A 498 13.00 -18.09 -18.80
C GLU A 498 11.54 -17.77 -18.44
N THR A 499 10.73 -17.65 -19.50
CA THR A 499 9.26 -17.52 -19.47
C THR A 499 8.69 -18.36 -20.62
N PRO A 500 7.51 -18.98 -20.49
CA PRO A 500 6.85 -19.61 -21.63
C PRO A 500 6.49 -18.57 -22.70
N GLU A 501 6.57 -18.98 -23.96
CA GLU A 501 6.04 -18.21 -25.07
C GLU A 501 4.50 -18.30 -25.13
N GLY A 502 3.86 -17.38 -25.87
CA GLY A 502 2.41 -17.39 -26.09
C GLY A 502 1.60 -16.66 -25.01
N PRO A 503 0.37 -17.10 -24.68
CA PRO A 503 -0.55 -16.34 -23.83
C PRO A 503 -0.05 -16.04 -22.41
N ASN A 504 0.89 -16.86 -21.92
CA ASN A 504 1.43 -16.80 -20.56
C ASN A 504 2.79 -16.11 -20.46
N ILE A 505 3.27 -15.49 -21.55
CA ILE A 505 4.53 -14.76 -21.57
C ILE A 505 4.55 -13.66 -20.49
N GLY A 506 5.60 -13.66 -19.67
CA GLY A 506 5.81 -12.73 -18.57
C GLY A 506 4.90 -12.92 -17.36
N LEU A 507 3.89 -13.79 -17.43
CA LEU A 507 3.05 -14.19 -16.28
C LEU A 507 3.75 -15.27 -15.45
N ILE A 508 4.41 -16.21 -16.12
CA ILE A 508 5.18 -17.27 -15.49
C ILE A 508 6.65 -16.95 -15.68
N ASN A 509 7.38 -16.79 -14.58
CA ASN A 509 8.80 -16.49 -14.62
C ASN A 509 9.55 -17.44 -13.67
N SER A 510 10.82 -17.71 -13.98
CA SER A 510 11.69 -18.52 -13.11
C SER A 510 12.52 -17.66 -12.17
N LEU A 511 12.71 -18.16 -10.94
CA LEU A 511 13.58 -17.53 -9.93
C LEU A 511 15.04 -17.51 -10.43
N ALA A 512 15.75 -16.41 -10.18
CA ALA A 512 17.17 -16.32 -10.50
C ALA A 512 18.03 -17.16 -9.53
N LEU A 513 19.23 -17.55 -9.97
CA LEU A 513 20.06 -18.60 -9.34
C LEU A 513 20.36 -18.39 -7.86
N PHE A 514 20.62 -17.14 -7.45
CA PHE A 514 20.97 -16.80 -6.07
C PHE A 514 19.85 -16.05 -5.34
N ALA A 515 18.71 -15.86 -5.99
CA ALA A 515 17.60 -15.14 -5.39
C ALA A 515 16.96 -15.98 -4.28
N ARG A 516 16.47 -15.30 -3.26
CA ARG A 516 15.67 -15.91 -2.19
C ARG A 516 14.55 -14.97 -1.76
N THR A 517 13.62 -15.48 -0.98
CA THR A 517 12.55 -14.69 -0.37
C THR A 517 12.91 -14.35 1.07
N ASN A 518 12.80 -13.08 1.45
CA ASN A 518 12.97 -12.68 2.85
C ASN A 518 11.74 -13.05 3.71
N HIS A 519 11.79 -12.78 5.01
CA HIS A 519 10.70 -13.08 5.94
C HIS A 519 9.41 -12.31 5.65
N TYR A 520 9.49 -11.19 4.93
CA TYR A 520 8.34 -10.44 4.43
C TYR A 520 7.87 -10.92 3.05
N GLY A 521 8.43 -11.98 2.47
CA GLY A 521 8.08 -12.52 1.15
C GLY A 521 8.54 -11.68 -0.05
N PHE A 522 9.37 -10.65 0.15
CA PHE A 522 10.00 -9.93 -0.95
C PHE A 522 11.20 -10.71 -1.47
N MET A 523 11.44 -10.63 -2.78
CA MET A 523 12.64 -11.21 -3.37
C MET A 523 13.87 -10.35 -3.08
N GLU A 524 14.93 -11.01 -2.64
CA GLU A 524 16.23 -10.42 -2.38
C GLU A 524 17.31 -11.18 -3.12
N THR A 525 18.41 -10.48 -3.40
CA THR A 525 19.55 -11.00 -4.13
C THR A 525 20.84 -10.60 -3.41
N PRO A 526 21.87 -11.45 -3.40
CA PRO A 526 23.09 -11.18 -2.65
C PRO A 526 24.03 -10.21 -3.37
N TYR A 527 24.67 -9.34 -2.59
CA TYR A 527 25.67 -8.38 -3.03
C TYR A 527 26.90 -8.41 -2.13
N ARG A 528 28.07 -8.16 -2.70
CA ARG A 528 29.32 -7.96 -1.96
C ARG A 528 29.40 -6.52 -1.50
N LYS A 529 29.67 -6.29 -0.22
CA LYS A 529 29.84 -4.94 0.33
C LYS A 529 31.15 -4.32 -0.16
N VAL A 530 31.13 -3.05 -0.54
CA VAL A 530 32.30 -2.26 -0.94
C VAL A 530 32.56 -1.20 0.12
N GLU A 531 33.76 -1.20 0.68
CA GLU A 531 34.17 -0.22 1.69
C GLU A 531 35.44 0.50 1.22
N ASN A 532 35.37 1.83 1.11
CA ASN A 532 36.48 2.67 0.66
C ASN A 532 37.10 2.20 -0.67
N GLY A 533 36.25 1.84 -1.64
CA GLY A 533 36.64 1.33 -2.96
C GLY A 533 37.21 -0.10 -2.97
N LYS A 534 37.27 -0.79 -1.82
CA LYS A 534 37.69 -2.19 -1.70
C LYS A 534 36.46 -3.10 -1.62
N VAL A 535 36.40 -4.09 -2.51
CA VAL A 535 35.35 -5.11 -2.50
C VAL A 535 35.66 -6.13 -1.42
N THR A 536 34.74 -6.29 -0.47
CA THR A 536 34.88 -7.21 0.65
C THR A 536 34.30 -8.59 0.35
N ASP A 537 34.52 -9.56 1.24
CA ASP A 537 33.89 -10.88 1.18
C ASP A 537 32.59 -10.95 2.00
N GLN A 538 32.17 -9.84 2.61
CA GLN A 538 30.87 -9.73 3.25
C GLN A 538 29.77 -9.72 2.19
N ILE A 539 28.76 -10.56 2.40
CA ILE A 539 27.60 -10.68 1.51
C ILE A 539 26.35 -10.23 2.26
N ASP A 540 25.70 -9.20 1.74
CA ASP A 540 24.43 -8.70 2.23
C ASP A 540 23.35 -8.97 1.17
N PHE A 541 22.17 -9.43 1.61
CA PHE A 541 21.03 -9.62 0.72
C PHE A 541 20.18 -8.36 0.73
N LEU A 542 19.90 -7.82 -0.45
CA LEU A 542 19.11 -6.59 -0.58
C LEU A 542 17.81 -6.88 -1.33
N SER A 543 16.70 -6.39 -0.79
CA SER A 543 15.41 -6.34 -1.47
C SER A 543 15.41 -5.27 -2.57
N ALA A 544 14.43 -5.30 -3.48
CA ALA A 544 14.29 -4.26 -4.50
C ALA A 544 14.06 -2.85 -3.92
N ILE A 545 13.54 -2.77 -2.68
CA ILE A 545 13.30 -1.48 -1.99
C ILE A 545 14.60 -0.89 -1.47
N GLU A 546 15.50 -1.74 -0.98
CA GLU A 546 16.80 -1.34 -0.44
C GLU A 546 17.80 -1.06 -1.57
N GLU A 547 17.76 -1.86 -2.64
CA GLU A 547 18.67 -1.73 -3.79
C GLU A 547 18.71 -0.32 -4.36
N GLY A 548 17.57 0.35 -4.45
CA GLY A 548 17.47 1.69 -5.03
C GLY A 548 18.24 2.79 -4.29
N HIS A 549 18.66 2.57 -3.04
CA HIS A 549 19.42 3.57 -2.27
C HIS A 549 20.92 3.51 -2.56
N PHE A 550 21.42 2.39 -3.09
CA PHE A 550 22.84 2.13 -3.20
C PHE A 550 23.35 2.21 -4.64
N VAL A 551 24.63 2.53 -4.81
CA VAL A 551 25.32 2.41 -6.10
C VAL A 551 25.98 1.04 -6.19
N ILE A 552 25.55 0.24 -7.18
CA ILE A 552 25.94 -1.17 -7.31
C ILE A 552 26.76 -1.38 -8.58
N ALA A 553 28.00 -1.86 -8.43
CA ALA A 553 28.87 -2.21 -9.55
C ALA A 553 28.51 -3.59 -10.15
N GLN A 554 28.72 -3.72 -11.46
CA GLN A 554 28.52 -4.97 -12.17
C GLN A 554 29.52 -6.06 -11.77
N ALA A 555 29.12 -7.33 -11.89
CA ALA A 555 29.96 -8.49 -11.54
C ALA A 555 31.25 -8.57 -12.37
N ASN A 556 31.31 -7.91 -13.52
CA ASN A 556 32.43 -7.86 -14.46
C ASN A 556 33.36 -6.65 -14.27
N ALA A 557 33.14 -5.80 -13.25
CA ALA A 557 34.05 -4.69 -12.95
C ALA A 557 35.47 -5.20 -12.68
N ASP A 558 36.49 -4.48 -13.19
CA ASP A 558 37.89 -4.84 -13.03
C ASP A 558 38.40 -4.53 -11.62
N LEU A 559 39.11 -5.49 -11.03
CA LEU A 559 39.65 -5.39 -9.68
C LEU A 559 41.18 -5.48 -9.70
N ASP A 560 41.86 -4.57 -8.98
CA ASP A 560 43.28 -4.67 -8.66
C ASP A 560 43.45 -4.95 -7.17
N LYS A 561 43.99 -6.14 -6.82
CA LYS A 561 44.15 -6.60 -5.43
C LYS A 561 42.89 -6.43 -4.56
N GLY A 562 41.71 -6.61 -5.16
CA GLY A 562 40.41 -6.49 -4.49
C GLY A 562 39.86 -5.06 -4.39
N LYS A 563 40.58 -4.04 -4.90
CA LYS A 563 40.04 -2.69 -5.09
C LYS A 563 39.50 -2.51 -6.50
N LEU A 564 38.42 -1.74 -6.64
CA LEU A 564 37.94 -1.30 -7.94
C LEU A 564 39.04 -0.45 -8.62
N LYS A 565 39.32 -0.73 -9.88
CA LYS A 565 40.37 -0.02 -10.64
C LYS A 565 40.05 1.48 -10.73
N GLU A 566 41.09 2.32 -10.72
CA GLU A 566 40.95 3.78 -10.88
C GLU A 566 40.28 4.13 -12.21
N GLY A 567 39.32 5.07 -12.18
CA GLY A 567 38.53 5.50 -13.33
C GLY A 567 37.03 5.51 -13.05
N LEU A 568 36.23 5.37 -14.12
CA LEU A 568 34.78 5.25 -14.03
C LEU A 568 34.38 3.77 -14.10
N VAL A 569 33.60 3.32 -13.11
CA VAL A 569 33.05 1.96 -13.01
C VAL A 569 31.60 1.97 -13.48
N SER A 570 31.24 0.99 -14.32
CA SER A 570 29.84 0.75 -14.71
C SER A 570 29.03 0.26 -13.53
N CYS A 571 28.02 1.03 -13.17
CA CYS A 571 27.18 0.81 -12.00
C CYS A 571 25.69 0.96 -12.35
N ARG A 572 24.84 0.58 -11.40
CA ARG A 572 23.42 0.90 -11.40
C ARG A 572 23.03 1.63 -10.11
N ASN A 573 22.09 2.57 -10.22
CA ASN A 573 21.47 3.26 -9.10
C ASN A 573 20.03 3.64 -9.52
N ARG A 574 19.03 3.46 -8.64
CA ARG A 574 17.62 3.78 -8.91
C ARG A 574 17.10 3.28 -10.26
N ASN A 575 17.42 2.02 -10.59
CA ASN A 575 17.01 1.35 -11.84
C ASN A 575 17.65 1.90 -13.14
N GLU A 576 18.61 2.83 -13.04
CA GLU A 576 19.34 3.37 -14.19
C GLU A 576 20.80 2.94 -14.20
N PHE A 577 21.35 2.72 -15.40
CA PHE A 577 22.77 2.47 -15.58
C PHE A 577 23.54 3.78 -15.62
N MET A 578 24.61 3.87 -14.83
CA MET A 578 25.45 5.06 -14.75
C MET A 578 26.92 4.69 -14.57
N LEU A 579 27.80 5.67 -14.79
CA LEU A 579 29.21 5.58 -14.46
C LEU A 579 29.46 6.27 -13.12
N ALA A 580 30.16 5.59 -12.20
CA ALA A 580 30.50 6.12 -10.89
C ALA A 580 31.99 5.94 -10.60
N THR A 581 32.56 6.82 -9.79
CA THR A 581 33.92 6.65 -9.27
C THR A 581 33.94 5.57 -8.17
N PRO A 582 35.05 4.82 -8.00
CA PRO A 582 35.15 3.72 -7.03
C PRO A 582 34.76 4.05 -5.58
N ASP A 583 34.95 5.30 -5.15
CA ASP A 583 34.60 5.79 -3.81
C ASP A 583 33.09 5.91 -3.60
N ARG A 584 32.31 6.03 -4.67
CA ARG A 584 30.85 6.12 -4.61
C ARG A 584 30.17 4.75 -4.69
N VAL A 585 30.90 3.68 -5.00
CA VAL A 585 30.35 2.33 -5.11
C VAL A 585 30.24 1.71 -3.72
N GLU A 586 29.03 1.25 -3.37
CA GLU A 586 28.74 0.68 -2.05
C GLU A 586 28.57 -0.83 -2.08
N TYR A 587 28.18 -1.38 -3.23
CA TYR A 587 28.00 -2.82 -3.42
C TYR A 587 28.46 -3.28 -4.81
N MET A 588 28.68 -4.59 -4.95
CA MET A 588 29.02 -5.25 -6.22
C MET A 588 28.27 -6.58 -6.34
N ASP A 589 27.81 -6.90 -7.54
CA ASP A 589 27.22 -8.21 -7.87
C ASP A 589 28.14 -9.40 -7.47
N VAL A 590 27.57 -10.50 -6.97
CA VAL A 590 28.35 -11.68 -6.52
C VAL A 590 28.84 -12.56 -7.67
N ALA A 591 28.09 -12.62 -8.77
CA ALA A 591 28.42 -13.47 -9.92
C ALA A 591 27.72 -12.97 -11.19
N PRO A 592 28.35 -13.12 -12.39
CA PRO A 592 27.67 -12.82 -13.65
C PRO A 592 26.41 -13.65 -13.89
N SER A 593 26.39 -14.90 -13.41
CA SER A 593 25.25 -15.82 -13.52
C SER A 593 24.09 -15.47 -12.59
N GLN A 594 24.23 -14.46 -11.72
CA GLN A 594 23.18 -14.14 -10.75
C GLN A 594 21.88 -13.66 -11.38
N ILE A 595 21.94 -13.14 -12.61
CA ILE A 595 20.81 -12.55 -13.32
C ILE A 595 19.87 -13.64 -13.88
N VAL A 596 20.41 -14.83 -14.13
CA VAL A 596 19.72 -15.90 -14.85
C VAL A 596 19.22 -16.99 -13.90
N SER A 597 18.23 -17.74 -14.36
CA SER A 597 17.71 -18.94 -13.70
C SER A 597 18.65 -20.13 -13.87
N VAL A 598 18.33 -21.23 -13.18
CA VAL A 598 19.07 -22.49 -13.28
C VAL A 598 19.14 -23.00 -14.72
N ALA A 599 18.04 -23.02 -15.48
CA ALA A 599 18.05 -23.59 -16.83
C ALA A 599 18.85 -22.72 -17.80
N ALA A 600 18.64 -21.40 -17.76
CA ALA A 600 19.39 -20.46 -18.59
C ALA A 600 20.89 -20.46 -18.26
N SER A 601 21.28 -20.71 -17.01
CA SER A 601 22.69 -20.81 -16.61
C SER A 601 23.44 -22.02 -17.18
N LEU A 602 22.73 -23.00 -17.76
CA LEU A 602 23.31 -24.18 -18.38
C LEU A 602 23.65 -23.98 -19.86
N ILE A 603 23.23 -22.86 -20.46
CA ILE A 603 23.54 -22.51 -21.85
C ILE A 603 24.99 -21.97 -21.89
N PRO A 604 25.88 -22.57 -22.69
CA PRO A 604 27.32 -22.26 -22.70
C PRO A 604 27.69 -20.91 -23.32
#